data_AF-A0A7Y0SEQ3-F1
#
_entry.id   AF-A0A7Y0SEQ3-F1
#
_cell.length_a   1.000
_cell.length_b   1.000
_cell.length_c   1.000
_cell.angle_alpha   90.00
_cell.angle_beta   90.00
_cell.angle_gamma   90.00
#
_symmetry.space_group_name_H-M   'P 1'
#
loop_
_entity.id
_entity.type
_entity.pdbx_description
1 polymer ?
#
loop_
_entity_poly.entity_id
_entity_poly.type
_entity_poly.pdbx_seq_one_letter_code
_entity_poly.pdbx_strand_id
1 'polypeptide(L)'
;LLHGLLDRDYLFDSMIKISQQSVQTVADLEQAQGSEPITNDNQKANEAVCAEWDVQWAIFRPLREAQERDIDLIKDLRQELRDEPLSNIG
;
A
#
# COMPACT_ATOMS: atom_id res chain seq x y z
N LEU A 1 5.85 -10.37 -5.53
CA LEU A 1 4.48 -10.82 -5.90
C LEU A 1 4.47 -12.02 -6.84
N LEU A 2 5.09 -11.95 -8.04
CA LEU A 2 5.09 -13.06 -9.01
C LEU A 2 5.57 -14.39 -8.41
N HIS A 3 6.67 -14.40 -7.66
CA HIS A 3 7.13 -15.61 -6.98
C HIS A 3 6.14 -16.14 -5.92
N GLY A 4 5.45 -15.27 -5.19
CA GLY A 4 4.40 -15.68 -4.24
C GLY A 4 3.12 -16.21 -4.92
N LEU A 5 2.88 -15.88 -6.20
CA LEU A 5 1.80 -16.49 -6.98
C LEU A 5 2.18 -17.88 -7.49
N LEU A 6 3.47 -18.11 -7.76
CA LEU A 6 4.01 -19.42 -8.13
C LEU A 6 4.10 -20.35 -6.92
N ASP A 7 4.46 -19.79 -5.76
CA ASP A 7 4.57 -20.49 -4.49
C ASP A 7 3.62 -19.88 -3.45
N ARG A 8 2.43 -20.50 -3.35
CA ARG A 8 1.31 -19.99 -2.55
C ARG A 8 1.61 -19.92 -1.06
N ASP A 9 2.58 -20.68 -0.57
CA ASP A 9 2.95 -20.72 0.85
C ASP A 9 3.50 -19.37 1.32
N TYR A 10 4.10 -18.58 0.41
CA TYR A 10 4.67 -17.26 0.71
C TYR A 10 3.77 -16.10 0.28
N LEU A 11 2.57 -16.35 -0.25
CA LEU A 11 1.74 -15.29 -0.83
C LEU A 11 1.35 -14.25 0.21
N PHE A 12 0.91 -14.69 1.40
CA PHE A 12 0.52 -13.80 2.49
C PHE A 12 1.68 -12.92 2.98
N ASP A 13 2.82 -13.53 3.29
CA ASP A 13 4.03 -12.80 3.70
C ASP A 13 4.51 -11.83 2.61
N SER A 14 4.40 -12.22 1.34
CA SER A 14 4.72 -11.36 0.21
C SER A 14 3.79 -10.16 0.12
N MET A 15 2.50 -10.32 0.42
CA MET A 15 1.53 -9.21 0.43
C MET A 15 1.85 -8.21 1.54
N ILE A 16 2.16 -8.68 2.75
CA ILE A 16 2.59 -7.80 3.86
C ILE A 16 3.85 -7.03 3.48
N LYS A 17 4.85 -7.69 2.91
CA LYS A 17 6.11 -7.04 2.49
C LYS A 17 5.88 -5.96 1.42
N ILE A 18 4.94 -6.15 0.49
CA ILE A 18 4.61 -5.14 -0.52
C ILE A 18 4.00 -3.90 0.13
N SER A 19 3.04 -4.09 1.05
CA SER A 19 2.45 -2.99 1.83
C SER A 19 3.52 -2.20 2.60
N GLN A 20 4.41 -2.90 3.31
CA GLN A 20 5.52 -2.29 4.04
C GLN A 20 6.51 -1.57 3.11
N GLN A 21 6.87 -2.17 1.97
CA GLN A 21 7.79 -1.57 1.01
C GLN A 21 7.23 -0.28 0.43
N SER A 22 5.93 -0.22 0.15
CA SER A 22 5.28 0.99 -0.36
C SER A 22 5.37 2.14 0.63
N VAL A 23 5.05 1.91 1.92
CA VAL A 23 5.21 2.91 2.99
C VAL A 23 6.67 3.30 3.19
N GLN A 24 7.58 2.33 3.15
CA GLN A 24 9.01 2.61 3.30
C GLN A 24 9.52 3.54 2.20
N THR A 25 9.06 3.37 0.95
CA THR A 25 9.43 4.26 -0.15
C THR A 25 8.99 5.70 0.09
N VAL A 26 7.81 5.92 0.68
CA VAL A 26 7.34 7.25 1.07
C VAL A 26 8.19 7.84 2.20
N ALA A 27 8.44 7.04 3.24
CA ALA A 27 9.27 7.45 4.38
C ALA A 27 10.71 7.79 3.97
N ASP A 28 11.30 7.03 3.04
CA ASP A 28 12.64 7.26 2.51
C ASP A 28 12.70 8.58 1.72
N LEU A 29 11.66 8.90 0.95
CA LEU A 29 11.58 10.16 0.22
C LEU A 29 11.49 11.35 1.17
N GLU A 30 10.63 11.29 2.18
CA GLU A 30 10.49 12.33 3.19
C GLU A 30 11.83 12.61 3.91
N GLN A 31 12.54 11.55 4.29
CA GLN A 31 13.87 11.67 4.89
C GLN A 31 14.89 12.29 3.92
N ALA A 32 14.86 11.89 2.64
CA ALA A 32 15.70 12.49 1.61
C ALA A 32 15.39 13.98 1.37
N GLN A 33 14.16 14.41 1.63
CA GLN A 33 13.72 15.81 1.56
C GLN A 33 14.00 16.62 2.83
N GLY A 34 14.58 15.99 3.86
CA GLY A 34 15.05 16.67 5.08
C GLY A 34 14.19 16.45 6.32
N SER A 35 13.18 15.58 6.25
CA SER A 35 12.46 15.13 7.45
C SER A 35 13.37 14.33 8.38
N GLU A 36 13.07 14.35 9.68
CA GLU A 36 13.73 13.47 10.64
C GLU A 36 13.51 11.99 10.29
N PRO A 37 14.38 11.07 10.75
CA PRO A 37 14.18 9.64 10.56
C PRO A 37 12.78 9.19 11.01
N ILE A 38 12.04 8.59 10.07
CA ILE A 38 10.70 8.09 10.31
C ILE A 38 10.81 6.67 10.86
N THR A 39 10.28 6.46 12.05
CA THR A 39 10.29 5.21 12.81
C THR A 39 8.87 4.81 13.19
N ASN A 40 8.71 3.62 13.76
CA ASN A 40 7.40 3.17 14.25
C ASN A 40 6.78 4.10 15.30
N ASP A 41 7.59 4.86 16.03
CA ASP A 41 7.16 5.73 17.12
C ASP A 41 6.62 7.07 16.61
N ASN A 42 7.17 7.60 15.52
CA ASN A 42 6.82 8.93 14.99
C ASN A 42 6.11 8.90 13.62
N GLN A 43 5.99 7.74 12.95
CA GLN A 43 5.38 7.63 11.61
C GLN A 43 3.99 8.25 11.49
N LYS A 44 3.19 8.24 12.57
CA LYS A 44 1.84 8.83 12.59
C LYS A 44 1.83 10.36 12.55
N ALA A 45 2.99 10.99 12.76
CA ALA A 45 3.15 12.44 12.65
C ALA A 45 3.55 12.88 11.24
N ASN A 46 3.94 11.95 10.35
CA ASN A 46 4.27 12.27 8.97
C ASN A 46 3.02 12.14 8.09
N GLU A 47 2.64 13.24 7.43
CA GLU A 47 1.40 13.31 6.63
C GLU A 47 1.45 12.40 5.39
N ALA A 48 2.59 12.35 4.68
CA ALA A 48 2.75 11.51 3.49
C ALA A 48 2.63 10.02 3.84
N VAL A 49 3.24 9.59 4.95
CA VAL A 49 3.11 8.21 5.44
C VAL A 49 1.67 7.88 5.83
N CYS A 50 0.96 8.80 6.51
CA CYS A 50 -0.45 8.62 6.83
C CYS A 50 -1.33 8.51 5.57
N ALA A 51 -1.08 9.36 4.56
CA ALA A 51 -1.81 9.31 3.30
C ALA A 51 -1.61 7.97 2.57
N GLU A 52 -0.39 7.43 2.55
CA GLU A 52 -0.13 6.11 1.99
C GLU A 52 -0.87 4.99 2.75
N TRP A 53 -0.91 5.07 4.08
CA TRP A 53 -1.71 4.13 4.88
C TRP A 53 -3.21 4.22 4.57
N ASP A 54 -3.74 5.43 4.39
CA ASP A 54 -5.13 5.66 4.04
C ASP A 54 -5.49 5.06 2.68
N VAL A 55 -4.62 5.22 1.67
CA VAL A 55 -4.79 4.60 0.34
C VAL A 55 -4.77 3.08 0.45
N GLN A 56 -3.80 2.50 1.16
CA GLN A 56 -3.73 1.05 1.34
C GLN A 56 -4.97 0.51 2.08
N TRP A 57 -5.48 1.25 3.07
CA TRP A 57 -6.69 0.88 3.79
C TRP A 57 -7.93 0.96 2.90
N ALA A 58 -8.05 2.00 2.07
CA ALA A 58 -9.13 2.17 1.12
C ALA A 58 -9.21 1.00 0.12
N ILE A 59 -8.08 0.44 -0.29
CA ILE A 59 -8.01 -0.76 -1.14
C ILE A 59 -8.34 -2.03 -0.35
N PHE A 60 -7.68 -2.23 0.80
CA PHE A 60 -7.77 -3.47 1.55
C PHE A 60 -9.15 -3.70 2.18
N ARG A 61 -9.76 -2.64 2.72
CA ARG A 61 -11.03 -2.73 3.44
C ARG A 61 -12.16 -3.36 2.62
N PRO A 62 -12.51 -2.90 1.41
CA PRO A 62 -13.58 -3.51 0.63
C PRO A 62 -13.25 -4.94 0.19
N LEU A 63 -11.98 -5.23 -0.14
CA LEU A 63 -11.55 -6.59 -0.48
C LEU A 63 -11.72 -7.56 0.69
N ARG A 64 -11.46 -7.10 1.92
CA ARG A 64 -11.67 -7.88 3.14
C ARG A 64 -13.15 -8.05 3.48
N GLU A 65 -13.98 -7.05 3.19
CA GLU A 65 -15.41 -7.06 3.49
C GLU A 65 -16.23 -7.85 2.45
N ALA A 66 -15.67 -8.14 1.27
CA ALA A 66 -16.28 -8.99 0.26
C ALA A 66 -16.44 -10.45 0.77
N GLN A 67 -17.65 -11.00 0.66
CA GLN A 67 -17.97 -12.37 1.12
C GLN A 67 -17.37 -13.44 0.19
N GLU A 68 -17.15 -13.08 -1.07
CA GLU A 68 -16.56 -13.94 -2.09
C GLU A 68 -15.67 -13.11 -3.02
N ARG A 69 -15.04 -13.78 -3.98
CA ARG A 69 -14.19 -13.10 -4.97
C ARG A 69 -15.04 -12.23 -5.90
N ASP A 70 -15.11 -10.94 -5.57
CA ASP A 70 -15.81 -9.93 -6.37
C ASP A 70 -14.89 -9.38 -7.47
N ILE A 71 -15.21 -9.71 -8.72
CA ILE A 71 -14.42 -9.30 -9.89
C ILE A 71 -14.64 -7.84 -10.26
N ASP A 72 -15.86 -7.35 -10.07
CA ASP A 72 -16.20 -5.99 -10.49
C ASP A 72 -15.63 -5.01 -9.47
N LEU A 73 -15.66 -5.32 -8.17
CA LEU A 73 -14.91 -4.59 -7.14
C LEU A 73 -13.41 -4.48 -7.49
N ILE A 74 -12.76 -5.59 -7.89
CA ILE A 74 -11.34 -5.58 -8.25
C ILE A 74 -11.07 -4.70 -9.48
N LYS A 75 -11.98 -4.70 -10.47
CA LYS A 75 -11.84 -3.85 -11.65
C LYS A 75 -12.02 -2.38 -11.32
N ASP A 76 -12.98 -2.06 -10.48
CA ASP A 76 -13.30 -0.69 -10.06
C ASP A 76 -12.13 -0.10 -9.27
N LEU A 77 -11.63 -0.79 -8.24
CA LEU A 77 -10.42 -0.39 -7.51
C LEU A 77 -9.22 -0.18 -8.43
N ARG A 78 -9.04 -1.06 -9.43
CA ARG A 78 -7.96 -0.90 -10.41
C ARG A 78 -8.18 0.30 -11.34
N GLN A 79 -9.43 0.63 -11.65
CA GLN A 79 -9.76 1.76 -12.49
C GLN A 79 -9.55 3.08 -11.75
N GLU A 80 -9.96 3.17 -10.48
CA GLU A 80 -9.69 4.31 -9.61
C GLU A 80 -8.19 4.64 -9.57
N LEU A 81 -7.34 3.64 -9.35
CA LEU A 81 -5.87 3.81 -9.37
C LEU A 81 -5.29 4.23 -10.75
N ARG A 82 -6.03 4.02 -11.84
CA ARG A 82 -5.60 4.41 -13.19
C ARG A 82 -6.09 5.79 -13.58
N ASP A 83 -7.25 6.19 -13.07
CA ASP A 83 -7.82 7.52 -13.30
C ASP A 83 -6.97 8.60 -12.64
N GLU A 84 -6.29 8.26 -11.54
CA GLU A 84 -5.24 9.07 -10.90
C GLU A 84 -3.89 8.34 -11.01
N PRO A 85 -3.16 8.46 -12.14
CA PRO A 85 -1.91 7.72 -12.39
C PRO A 85 -0.71 8.34 -11.66
N LEU A 86 -0.89 8.64 -10.39
CA LEU A 86 0.15 9.09 -9.47
C LEU A 86 0.70 7.88 -8.72
N SER A 87 2.00 7.92 -8.47
CA SER A 87 2.67 6.95 -7.62
C SER A 87 2.41 7.28 -6.14
N ASN A 88 2.83 6.38 -5.25
CA ASN A 88 2.80 6.61 -3.80
C ASN A 88 3.67 7.80 -3.34
N ILE A 89 4.50 8.35 -4.23
CA ILE A 89 5.36 9.50 -3.96
C ILE A 89 5.03 10.72 -4.83
N GLY A 90 3.84 10.75 -5.44
CA GLY A 90 3.44 11.75 -6.44
C GLY A 90 3.84 11.34 -7.84
#